data_AF-A0A3B9WVQ9-F1
#
_entry.id   AF-A0A3B9WVQ9-F1
#
_cell.length_a   1.000
_cell.length_b   1.000
_cell.length_c   1.000
_cell.angle_alpha   90.00
_cell.angle_beta   90.00
_cell.angle_gamma   90.00
#
_symmetry.space_group_name_H-M   'P 1'
#
loop_
_entity.id
_entity.type
_entity.pdbx_description
1 polymer ?
#
loop_
_entity_poly.entity_id
_entity_poly.type
_entity_poly.pdbx_seq_one_letter_code
_entity_poly.pdbx_strand_id
1 'polypeptide(L)'
;MKESLKNNILNDEELNAVSGGFLFNASGIQGSDPNHPWEVIDNTNGNVLGRFSSQQEATIWAVKSFGGMNTDDITQINWDNVQRLRSGYAIIR
;
A
#
# COMPACT_ATOMS: atom_id res chain seq x y z
N MET A 1 -0.51 -22.61 13.09
CA MET A 1 -0.16 -22.53 11.66
C MET A 1 0.29 -21.10 11.40
N LYS A 2 1.55 -20.88 11.00
CA LYS A 2 1.99 -19.56 10.51
C LYS A 2 1.40 -19.43 9.11
N GLU A 3 0.30 -18.72 8.97
CA GLU A 3 -0.10 -18.23 7.66
C GLU A 3 1.08 -17.38 7.16
N SER A 4 1.84 -17.91 6.21
CA SER A 4 2.75 -17.07 5.46
C SER A 4 1.83 -16.05 4.79
N LEU A 5 1.97 -14.78 5.15
CA LEU A 5 1.56 -13.67 4.30
C LEU A 5 2.05 -14.04 2.91
N LYS A 6 1.14 -14.51 2.05
CA LYS A 6 1.51 -14.92 0.70
C LYS A 6 2.21 -13.70 0.12
N ASN A 7 3.42 -13.91 -0.38
CA ASN A 7 4.11 -13.01 -1.29
C ASN A 7 3.31 -12.87 -2.59
N ASN A 8 2.03 -12.50 -2.49
CA ASN A 8 1.14 -12.28 -3.61
C ASN A 8 1.50 -10.90 -4.15
N ILE A 9 2.53 -10.90 -4.99
CA ILE A 9 2.78 -9.83 -5.93
C ILE A 9 1.50 -9.70 -6.74
N LEU A 10 0.83 -8.56 -6.62
CA LEU A 10 -0.43 -8.32 -7.31
C LEU A 10 -0.14 -8.14 -8.79
N ASN A 11 -0.98 -8.67 -9.67
CA ASN A 11 -0.87 -8.37 -11.10
C ASN A 11 -1.33 -6.93 -11.40
N ASP A 12 -1.14 -6.46 -12.64
CA ASP A 12 -1.46 -5.07 -13.00
C ASP A 12 -2.97 -4.76 -12.92
N GLU A 13 -3.83 -5.74 -13.19
CA GLU A 13 -5.29 -5.58 -13.08
C GLU A 13 -5.71 -5.43 -11.61
N GLU A 14 -5.15 -6.26 -10.73
CA GLU A 14 -5.34 -6.17 -9.28
C GLU A 14 -4.81 -4.84 -8.72
N LEU A 15 -3.67 -4.35 -9.23
CA LEU A 15 -3.12 -3.06 -8.83
C LEU A 15 -4.03 -1.89 -9.26
N ASN A 16 -4.62 -1.97 -10.45
CA ASN A 16 -5.53 -0.94 -10.97
C ASN A 16 -6.92 -0.96 -10.31
N ALA A 17 -7.37 -2.12 -9.85
CA ALA A 17 -8.70 -2.30 -9.27
C ALA A 17 -8.85 -1.65 -7.88
N VAL A 18 -7.74 -1.32 -7.19
CA VAL A 18 -7.79 -0.73 -5.85
C VAL A 18 -8.03 0.77 -5.93
N SER A 19 -9.24 1.21 -5.59
CA SER A 19 -9.66 2.62 -5.65
C SER A 19 -9.30 3.44 -4.41
N GLY A 20 -8.44 2.95 -3.51
CA GLY A 20 -8.25 3.51 -2.16
C GLY A 20 -6.82 3.69 -1.67
N GLY A 21 -5.84 3.61 -2.57
CA GLY A 21 -4.43 3.49 -2.19
C GLY A 21 -4.11 2.15 -1.53
N PHE A 22 -2.82 1.89 -1.31
CA PHE A 22 -2.33 0.65 -0.74
C PHE A 22 -1.71 0.86 0.64
N LEU A 23 -1.86 -0.11 1.52
CA LEU A 23 -1.13 -0.18 2.78
C LEU A 23 0.22 -0.85 2.55
N PHE A 24 1.30 -0.23 3.02
CA PHE A 24 2.63 -0.82 2.98
C PHE A 24 3.29 -0.69 4.34
N ASN A 25 3.90 -1.78 4.82
CA ASN A 25 4.75 -1.73 6.02
C ASN A 25 6.21 -1.55 5.57
N ALA A 26 6.73 -0.34 5.73
CA ALA A 26 8.09 0.04 5.42
C ALA A 26 9.11 -0.35 6.51
N SER A 27 8.70 -1.03 7.58
CA SER A 27 9.61 -1.47 8.65
C SER A 27 10.79 -2.26 8.05
N GLY A 28 12.01 -1.81 8.33
CA GLY A 28 13.23 -2.48 7.86
C GLY A 28 13.64 -2.12 6.43
N ILE A 29 12.92 -1.22 5.75
CA ILE A 29 13.37 -0.63 4.49
C ILE A 29 14.36 0.50 4.79
N GLN A 30 15.48 0.52 4.06
CA GLN A 30 16.48 1.58 4.22
C GLN A 30 15.86 2.95 3.86
N GLY A 31 15.92 3.90 4.80
CA GLY A 31 15.36 5.25 4.63
C GLY A 31 13.91 5.41 5.04
N SER A 32 13.26 4.38 5.59
CA SER A 32 11.92 4.50 6.19
C SER A 32 11.96 5.27 7.52
N ASP A 33 10.83 5.88 7.91
CA ASP A 33 10.66 6.43 9.26
C ASP A 33 10.39 5.29 10.26
N PRO A 34 11.26 5.02 11.24
CA PRO A 34 11.07 3.95 12.20
C PRO A 34 9.90 4.18 13.17
N ASN A 35 9.46 5.43 13.36
CA ASN A 35 8.32 5.76 14.23
C ASN A 35 6.98 5.66 13.49
N HIS A 36 7.01 5.74 12.15
CA HIS A 36 5.83 5.69 11.30
C HIS A 36 6.00 4.67 10.16
N PRO A 37 6.09 3.37 10.50
CA PRO A 37 6.42 2.35 9.52
C PRO A 37 5.29 2.04 8.53
N TRP A 38 4.05 2.45 8.82
CA TRP A 38 2.91 2.18 7.94
C TRP A 38 2.71 3.33 6.96
N GLU A 39 2.90 3.05 5.68
CA GLU A 39 2.71 4.01 4.59
C GLU A 39 1.40 3.71 3.85
N VAL A 40 0.65 4.77 3.54
CA VAL A 40 -0.42 4.71 2.53
C VAL A 40 0.18 5.16 1.23
N ILE A 41 0.07 4.32 0.21
CA ILE A 41 0.75 4.43 -1.07
C ILE A 41 -0.28 4.70 -2.18
N ASP A 42 0.03 5.66 -3.04
CA ASP A 42 -0.76 5.98 -4.23
C ASP A 42 -0.73 4.79 -5.22
N ASN A 43 -1.91 4.35 -5.66
CA ASN A 43 -2.08 3.19 -6.52
C ASN A 43 -1.65 3.43 -7.98
N THR A 44 -1.35 4.67 -8.37
CA THR A 44 -0.96 5.04 -9.74
C THR A 44 0.55 5.19 -9.91
N ASN A 45 1.25 5.62 -8.87
CA ASN A 45 2.66 6.02 -8.97
C ASN A 45 3.52 5.56 -7.78
N GLY A 46 2.93 4.92 -6.78
CA GLY A 46 3.66 4.39 -5.63
C GLY A 46 4.17 5.47 -4.66
N ASN A 47 3.72 6.72 -4.79
CA ASN A 47 4.08 7.80 -3.89
C ASN A 47 3.45 7.61 -2.52
N VAL A 48 4.16 8.07 -1.48
CA VAL A 48 3.64 8.05 -0.12
C VAL A 48 2.64 9.18 0.04
N LEU A 49 1.39 8.83 0.36
CA LEU A 49 0.29 9.74 0.64
C LEU A 49 0.23 10.12 2.13
N GLY A 50 0.68 9.20 2.99
CA GLY A 50 0.74 9.41 4.43
C GLY A 50 1.57 8.33 5.13
N ARG A 51 2.07 8.66 6.33
CA ARG A 51 2.81 7.75 7.22
C ARG A 51 2.17 7.71 8.60
N PHE A 52 2.10 6.53 9.19
CA PHE A 52 1.35 6.28 10.41
C PHE A 52 2.11 5.33 11.33
N SER A 53 1.86 5.48 12.63
CA SER A 53 2.52 4.68 13.66
C SER A 53 2.01 3.24 13.69
N SER A 54 0.76 3.03 13.27
CA SER A 54 0.10 1.72 13.28
C SER A 54 -0.66 1.45 11.98
N GLN A 55 -0.85 0.15 11.69
CA GLN A 55 -1.65 -0.30 10.55
C GLN A 55 -3.05 0.27 10.60
N GLN A 56 -3.67 0.24 11.78
CA GLN A 56 -5.04 0.67 12.00
C GLN A 56 -5.23 2.16 11.67
N GLU A 57 -4.31 3.02 12.08
CA GLU A 57 -4.34 4.45 11.74
C GLU A 57 -4.26 4.67 10.23
N ALA A 58 -3.34 3.98 9.56
CA ALA A 58 -3.18 4.05 8.12
C ALA A 58 -4.43 3.55 7.38
N THR A 59 -5.05 2.44 7.82
CA THR A 59 -6.30 1.93 7.25
C THR A 59 -7.44 2.93 7.41
N ILE A 60 -7.65 3.46 8.62
CA ILE A 60 -8.71 4.44 8.89
C ILE A 60 -8.52 5.69 8.02
N TRP A 61 -7.28 6.15 7.89
CA TRP A 61 -6.98 7.31 7.05
C TRP A 61 -7.25 7.01 5.57
N ALA A 62 -6.80 5.87 5.04
CA ALA A 62 -7.01 5.50 3.65
C ALA A 62 -8.51 5.41 3.32
N VAL A 63 -9.31 4.75 4.16
CA VAL A 63 -10.77 4.66 4.01
C VAL A 63 -11.41 6.05 3.94
N LYS A 64 -11.05 6.94 4.87
CA LYS A 64 -11.59 8.32 4.92
C LYS A 64 -11.17 9.17 3.71
N SER A 65 -9.92 9.05 3.28
CA SER A 65 -9.35 9.86 2.20
C SER A 65 -9.88 9.47 0.82
N PHE A 66 -10.21 8.19 0.61
CA PHE A 66 -10.60 7.66 -0.70
C PHE A 66 -12.06 7.21 -0.81
N GLY A 67 -12.86 7.41 0.24
CA GLY A 67 -14.29 7.09 0.22
C GLY A 67 -14.60 5.59 0.20
N GLY A 68 -13.67 4.76 0.68
CA GLY A 68 -13.93 3.34 0.91
C GLY A 68 -15.07 3.19 1.92
N MET A 69 -16.01 2.30 1.66
CA MET A 69 -17.10 2.04 2.61
C MET A 69 -16.64 1.09 3.72
N ASN A 70 -15.62 0.25 3.46
CA ASN A 70 -15.08 -0.70 4.44
C ASN A 70 -13.54 -0.70 4.48
N THR A 71 -13.00 -1.05 5.65
CA THR A 71 -11.55 -1.28 5.85
C THR A 71 -11.03 -2.46 5.02
N ASP A 72 -11.94 -3.38 4.63
CA ASP A 72 -11.64 -4.56 3.83
C ASP A 72 -11.34 -4.21 2.36
N ASP A 73 -11.70 -2.99 1.93
CA ASP A 73 -11.39 -2.49 0.58
C ASP A 73 -9.93 -2.01 0.48
N ILE A 74 -9.21 -1.88 1.61
CA ILE A 74 -7.81 -1.44 1.61
C ILE A 74 -6.90 -2.66 1.48
N THR A 75 -6.15 -2.67 0.39
CA THR A 75 -5.21 -3.76 0.10
C THR A 75 -3.83 -3.46 0.69
N GLN A 76 -3.28 -4.39 1.46
CA GLN A 76 -1.88 -4.35 1.87
C GLN A 76 -0.98 -4.95 0.80
N ILE A 77 0.14 -4.30 0.50
CA ILE A 77 1.11 -4.73 -0.51
C ILE A 77 2.51 -4.91 0.08
N ASN A 78 3.37 -5.59 -0.67
CA ASN A 78 4.79 -5.77 -0.34
C ASN A 78 5.68 -4.74 -1.06
N TRP A 79 6.98 -4.80 -0.76
CA TRP A 79 7.97 -3.89 -1.35
C TRP A 79 8.08 -4.05 -2.87
N ASP A 80 7.98 -5.27 -3.40
CA ASP A 80 8.03 -5.52 -4.86
C ASP A 80 6.92 -4.76 -5.60
N ASN A 81 5.69 -4.78 -5.09
CA ASN A 81 4.57 -4.03 -5.67
C ASN A 81 4.83 -2.51 -5.60
N VAL A 82 5.37 -2.01 -4.47
CA VAL A 82 5.73 -0.59 -4.33
C VAL A 82 6.80 -0.19 -5.35
N GLN A 83 7.83 -1.03 -5.53
CA GLN A 83 8.86 -0.80 -6.53
C GLN A 83 8.29 -0.79 -7.94
N ARG A 84 7.36 -1.70 -8.27
CA ARG A 84 6.67 -1.71 -9.58
C ARG A 84 5.93 -0.40 -9.83
N LEU A 85 5.13 0.06 -8.87
CA LEU A 85 4.41 1.33 -8.97
C LEU A 85 5.37 2.52 -9.15
N ARG A 86 6.45 2.58 -8.35
CA ARG A 86 7.45 3.69 -8.39
C ARG A 86 8.37 3.66 -9.60
N SER A 87 8.64 2.48 -10.15
CA SER A 87 9.50 2.32 -11.32
C SER A 87 8.89 2.90 -12.59
N GLY A 88 7.63 3.35 -12.53
CA GLY A 88 6.94 3.85 -13.70
C GLY A 88 6.89 2.78 -14.78
N TYR A 89 6.66 1.51 -14.40
CA TYR A 89 5.93 0.60 -15.28
C TYR A 89 4.58 1.26 -15.51
N ALA A 90 4.60 2.19 -16.46
CA ALA A 90 3.50 2.93 -16.93
C ALA A 90 2.50 1.86 -17.33
N ILE A 91 1.44 1.80 -16.54
CA ILE A 91 0.17 1.28 -17.00
C ILE A 91 -0.09 2.13 -18.23
N ILE A 92 0.24 1.59 -19.41
CA ILE A 92 0.02 2.24 -20.70
C ILE A 92 -1.48 2.47 -20.72
N ARG A 93 -1.88 3.73 -20.50
CA ARG A 93 -3.27 4.17 -20.55
C ARG A 93 -3.79 4.12 -21.98
#